data_AF-A0A2Y9FZG0-F1
#
_entry.id   AF-A0A2Y9FZG0-F1
#
_cell.length_a   1.000
_cell.length_b   1.000
_cell.length_c   1.000
_cell.angle_alpha   90.00
_cell.angle_beta   90.00
_cell.angle_gamma   90.00
#
_symmetry.space_group_name_H-M   'P 1'
#
loop_
_entity.id
_entity.type
_entity.pdbx_description
1 polymer ?
#
loop_
_entity_poly.entity_id
_entity_poly.type
_entity_poly.pdbx_seq_one_letter_code
_entity_poly.pdbx_strand_id
1 'polypeptide(L)'
;MDEKSSTRKGPGFCSLRYGLALIMHFSNFTMITQRVSLSIAIIAMVNSTEQQNISNVSTEGPLADTLNNPSRSIKEFNTGASVYEWSPETQGIIFSSINYGIILTLIPSGYLAGIFGAKHMLGAGLLISSLLTLFTPLAANFGVILVIAIRTVQGMAQGMAWTGQFTIWAKWAPPLERSKLTSIAGSGVAFGSFIILCVGGLICQALGWPFIFYIFGSIGCVCCLLWFTVIYDDPMHHPCISVREREHIVFSLAQKPGSPRRSVPIKAMVRCLPLWAIFMGFFSHFWLCTIIITYLPTYISSVLHVNIRDSGVLSSLPFIAASSCTILGGQLADFLLSRNLLRLSTVRKLFSSLDIQVSLWGSQGDLGSSQESSLPLPLDSLSVRLGPVY
;
A
#
# COMPACT_ATOMS: atom_id res chain seq x y z
N MET A 1 28.66 -20.86 -43.11
CA MET A 1 29.50 -20.25 -42.05
C MET A 1 28.57 -19.39 -41.22
N ASP A 2 27.91 -20.03 -40.26
CA ASP A 2 26.95 -19.40 -39.36
C ASP A 2 27.73 -18.72 -38.23
N GLU A 3 27.85 -17.40 -38.32
CA GLU A 3 28.39 -16.59 -37.23
C GLU A 3 27.35 -16.54 -36.12
N LYS A 4 27.47 -17.48 -35.20
CA LYS A 4 26.72 -17.58 -33.95
C LYS A 4 26.95 -16.29 -33.17
N SER A 5 26.01 -15.34 -33.26
CA SER A 5 26.02 -14.09 -32.52
C SER A 5 26.14 -14.41 -31.03
N SER A 6 27.34 -14.23 -30.48
CA SER A 6 27.61 -14.42 -29.07
C SER A 6 26.63 -13.55 -28.28
N THR A 7 25.83 -14.17 -27.42
CA THR A 7 25.02 -13.52 -26.40
C THR A 7 25.94 -12.66 -25.53
N ARG A 8 26.06 -11.39 -25.91
CA ARG A 8 26.88 -10.38 -25.24
C ARG A 8 26.29 -10.21 -23.85
N LYS A 9 26.88 -10.86 -22.84
CA LYS A 9 26.49 -10.73 -21.42
C LYS A 9 26.37 -9.24 -21.10
N GLY A 10 25.17 -8.80 -20.72
CA GLY A 10 24.89 -7.42 -20.33
C GLY A 10 25.78 -6.98 -19.17
N PRO A 11 25.98 -5.66 -18.95
CA PRO A 11 26.85 -5.18 -17.90
C PRO A 11 26.36 -5.69 -16.54
N GLY A 12 27.29 -6.21 -15.74
CA GLY A 12 27.03 -6.76 -14.41
C GLY A 12 26.40 -5.76 -13.43
N PHE A 13 26.08 -6.26 -12.24
CA PHE A 13 25.40 -5.59 -11.11
C PHE A 13 25.76 -4.12 -10.79
N CYS A 14 26.84 -3.55 -11.32
CA CYS A 14 27.24 -2.14 -11.23
C CYS A 14 26.78 -1.28 -12.43
N SER A 15 25.60 -1.55 -13.00
CA SER A 15 25.03 -0.72 -14.08
C SER A 15 24.17 0.40 -13.50
N LEU A 16 24.32 1.61 -14.03
CA LEU A 16 23.67 2.84 -13.54
C LEU A 16 22.13 2.69 -13.47
N ARG A 17 21.56 1.90 -14.38
CA ARG A 17 20.13 1.54 -14.40
C ARG A 17 19.65 0.81 -13.13
N TYR A 18 20.48 -0.05 -12.54
CA TYR A 18 20.16 -0.70 -11.27
C TYR A 18 20.26 0.28 -10.09
N GLY A 19 21.21 1.23 -10.16
CA GLY A 19 21.27 2.36 -9.22
C GLY A 19 19.98 3.21 -9.28
N LEU A 20 19.50 3.53 -10.49
CA LEU A 20 18.23 4.23 -10.69
C LEU A 20 17.03 3.44 -10.12
N ALA A 21 17.00 2.12 -10.33
CA ALA A 21 15.96 1.25 -9.77
C ALA A 21 15.98 1.24 -8.24
N LEU A 22 17.17 1.27 -7.63
CA LEU A 22 17.36 1.29 -6.18
C LEU A 22 16.98 2.64 -5.56
N ILE A 23 17.29 3.76 -6.22
CA ILE A 23 16.82 5.08 -5.76
C ILE A 23 15.29 5.17 -5.87
N MET A 24 14.73 4.67 -6.98
CA MET A 24 13.27 4.58 -7.15
C MET A 24 12.62 3.69 -6.09
N HIS A 25 13.29 2.61 -5.70
CA HIS A 25 12.86 1.74 -4.59
C HIS A 25 12.76 2.55 -3.28
N PHE A 26 13.77 3.36 -2.93
CA PHE A 26 13.73 4.22 -1.75
C PHE A 26 12.65 5.31 -1.83
N SER A 27 12.42 5.90 -3.01
CA SER A 27 11.31 6.85 -3.22
C SER A 27 9.96 6.18 -2.98
N ASN A 28 9.74 4.98 -3.53
CA ASN A 28 8.51 4.21 -3.33
C ASN A 28 8.31 3.78 -1.88
N PHE A 29 9.40 3.35 -1.22
CA PHE A 29 9.43 3.06 0.20
C PHE A 29 8.99 4.27 1.04
N THR A 30 9.49 5.45 0.72
CA THR A 30 9.15 6.65 1.47
C THR A 30 7.69 7.08 1.22
N MET A 31 7.23 7.05 -0.02
CA MET A 31 5.85 7.41 -0.35
C MET A 31 4.84 6.48 0.33
N ILE A 32 5.11 5.17 0.35
CA ILE A 32 4.20 4.21 0.99
C ILE A 32 4.19 4.33 2.51
N THR A 33 5.36 4.53 3.14
CA THR A 33 5.46 4.70 4.60
C THR A 33 4.68 5.93 5.04
N GLN A 34 4.81 7.05 4.32
CA GLN A 34 4.02 8.26 4.55
C GLN A 34 2.51 8.00 4.37
N ARG A 35 2.11 7.23 3.35
CA ARG A 35 0.70 6.91 3.10
C ARG A 35 0.07 6.08 4.22
N VAL A 36 0.79 5.06 4.70
CA VAL A 36 0.33 4.09 5.70
C VAL A 36 0.50 4.59 7.14
N SER A 37 1.36 5.60 7.37
CA SER A 37 1.61 6.17 8.70
C SER A 37 0.32 6.53 9.46
N LEU A 38 -0.68 7.11 8.77
CA LEU A 38 -1.95 7.47 9.40
C LEU A 38 -2.74 6.25 9.90
N SER A 39 -2.68 5.11 9.22
CA SER A 39 -3.43 3.90 9.62
C SER A 39 -3.04 3.39 11.01
N ILE A 40 -1.80 3.64 11.42
CA ILE A 40 -1.33 3.30 12.77
C ILE A 40 -1.53 4.49 13.71
N ALA A 41 -1.22 5.70 13.24
CA ALA A 41 -1.32 6.91 14.05
C ALA A 41 -2.76 7.16 14.54
N ILE A 42 -3.77 6.87 13.71
CA ILE A 42 -5.18 7.13 14.05
C ILE A 42 -5.63 6.40 15.32
N ILE A 43 -5.06 5.21 15.57
CA ILE A 43 -5.35 4.39 16.75
C ILE A 43 -4.89 5.12 18.03
N ALA A 44 -3.79 5.87 17.94
CA ALA A 44 -3.28 6.68 19.04
C ALA A 44 -3.89 8.10 19.08
N MET A 45 -4.44 8.58 17.96
CA MET A 45 -5.04 9.91 17.83
C MET A 45 -6.49 9.97 18.28
N VAL A 46 -7.23 8.86 18.23
CA VAL A 46 -8.67 8.84 18.55
C VAL A 46 -8.89 8.27 19.95
N ASN A 47 -9.81 8.88 20.68
CA ASN A 47 -10.17 8.42 22.02
C ASN A 47 -10.96 7.10 21.95
N SER A 48 -10.30 5.98 22.23
CA SER A 48 -10.95 4.66 22.30
C SER A 48 -11.93 4.51 23.48
N THR A 49 -11.99 5.49 24.39
CA THR A 49 -12.79 5.39 25.63
C THR A 49 -14.29 5.56 25.41
N GLU A 50 -14.76 6.18 24.31
CA GLU A 50 -16.21 6.23 24.03
C GLU A 50 -16.82 4.84 23.81
N GLN A 51 -16.04 3.88 23.29
CA GLN A 51 -16.54 2.53 23.06
C GLN A 51 -16.68 1.73 24.37
N GLN A 52 -15.86 2.04 25.39
CA GLN A 52 -15.97 1.43 26.73
C GLN A 52 -17.20 1.93 27.50
N ASN A 53 -17.64 3.17 27.27
CA ASN A 53 -18.82 3.70 27.96
C ASN A 53 -20.14 3.10 27.44
N ILE A 54 -20.19 2.62 26.20
CA ILE A 54 -21.40 1.95 25.66
C ILE A 54 -21.52 0.51 26.18
N SER A 55 -20.40 -0.15 26.54
CA SER A 55 -20.41 -1.52 27.08
C SER A 55 -20.79 -1.61 28.57
N ASN A 56 -20.72 -0.50 29.31
CA ASN A 56 -20.89 -0.47 30.76
C ASN A 56 -22.27 0.03 31.23
N VAL A 57 -23.20 0.32 30.31
CA VAL A 57 -24.53 0.90 30.66
C VAL A 57 -25.61 -0.16 30.96
N SER A 58 -25.28 -1.44 30.99
CA SER A 58 -26.20 -2.47 31.49
C SER A 58 -25.57 -3.26 32.63
N THR A 59 -25.80 -2.82 33.87
CA THR A 59 -26.44 -3.60 34.98
C THR A 59 -26.41 -2.73 36.24
N GLU A 60 -27.56 -2.29 36.73
CA GLU A 60 -27.72 -1.69 38.07
C GLU A 60 -27.57 -2.78 39.16
N GLY A 61 -26.81 -2.49 40.23
CA GLY A 61 -26.78 -3.30 41.47
C GLY A 61 -25.63 -2.90 42.42
N PRO A 62 -25.80 -2.91 43.76
CA PRO A 62 -25.30 -1.85 44.64
C PRO A 62 -23.94 -2.09 45.34
N LEU A 63 -23.34 -0.95 45.72
CA LEU A 63 -22.18 -0.68 46.58
C LEU A 63 -21.82 -1.75 47.64
N ALA A 64 -20.56 -2.21 47.62
CA ALA A 64 -19.72 -2.35 48.82
C ALA A 64 -18.22 -2.54 48.45
N ASP A 65 -17.40 -1.63 48.96
CA ASP A 65 -16.01 -1.78 49.39
C ASP A 65 -15.08 -2.78 48.66
N THR A 66 -14.13 -2.25 47.89
CA THR A 66 -12.70 -2.61 48.04
C THR A 66 -11.82 -1.46 47.53
N LEU A 67 -11.41 -0.60 48.45
CA LEU A 67 -10.18 0.17 48.32
C LEU A 67 -9.04 -0.86 48.29
N ASN A 68 -8.32 -1.00 47.17
CA ASN A 68 -6.86 -1.12 47.13
C ASN A 68 -6.36 -1.56 45.75
N ASN A 69 -5.66 -0.60 45.12
CA ASN A 69 -4.54 -0.76 44.19
C ASN A 69 -4.82 -0.55 42.68
N PRO A 70 -4.74 0.71 42.17
CA PRO A 70 -4.72 0.99 40.73
C PRO A 70 -3.34 0.82 40.09
N SER A 71 -2.30 0.34 40.80
CA SER A 71 -0.91 0.53 40.36
C SER A 71 -0.38 -0.49 39.33
N ARG A 72 -1.23 -1.13 38.52
CA ARG A 72 -0.74 -2.10 37.50
C ARG A 72 -1.40 -2.07 36.12
N SER A 73 -2.45 -1.27 35.91
CA SER A 73 -3.08 -1.08 34.58
C SER A 73 -2.73 0.26 33.94
N ILE A 74 -2.18 1.20 34.71
CA ILE A 74 -1.85 2.55 34.24
C ILE A 74 -0.34 2.65 34.14
N LYS A 75 0.25 1.95 33.15
CA LYS A 75 1.48 2.48 32.56
C LYS A 75 1.02 3.55 31.58
N GLU A 76 0.79 4.70 32.19
CA GLU A 76 0.51 6.00 31.61
C GLU A 76 0.86 6.08 30.13
N PHE A 77 -0.15 6.44 29.34
CA PHE A 77 -0.02 7.14 28.06
C PHE A 77 0.65 8.52 28.29
N ASN A 78 1.84 8.54 28.91
CA ASN A 78 2.61 9.75 29.18
C ASN A 78 3.45 10.08 27.95
N THR A 79 2.78 10.37 26.85
CA THR A 79 3.26 11.37 25.92
C THR A 79 2.08 12.30 25.74
N GLY A 80 2.16 13.55 26.23
CA GLY A 80 1.09 14.56 26.20
C GLY A 80 0.70 15.02 24.80
N ALA A 81 0.50 14.09 23.88
CA ALA A 81 0.04 14.29 22.52
C ALA A 81 -1.50 14.39 22.53
N SER A 82 -2.03 15.30 21.72
CA SER A 82 -3.46 15.56 21.61
C SER A 82 -4.23 14.32 21.13
N VAL A 83 -5.38 14.08 21.76
CA VAL A 83 -6.37 13.06 21.38
C VAL A 83 -7.59 13.79 20.82
N TYR A 84 -8.17 13.26 19.74
CA TYR A 84 -9.26 13.87 18.98
C TYR A 84 -10.52 13.00 19.00
N GLU A 85 -11.68 13.63 19.06
CA GLU A 85 -12.99 12.98 18.96
C GLU A 85 -13.40 12.87 17.49
N TRP A 86 -12.85 11.88 16.78
CA TRP A 86 -13.20 11.61 15.38
C TRP A 86 -14.07 10.37 15.25
N SER A 87 -15.29 10.54 14.75
CA SER A 87 -16.19 9.44 14.46
C SER A 87 -15.59 8.46 13.43
N PRO A 88 -15.96 7.17 13.45
CA PRO A 88 -15.48 6.19 12.46
C PRO A 88 -15.73 6.62 11.01
N GLU A 89 -16.84 7.31 10.74
CA GLU A 89 -17.16 7.90 9.44
C GLU A 89 -16.12 8.96 9.04
N THR A 90 -15.77 9.85 9.97
CA THR A 90 -14.75 10.88 9.76
C THR A 90 -13.38 10.26 9.48
N GLN A 91 -13.00 9.23 10.24
CA GLN A 91 -11.76 8.48 10.02
C GLN A 91 -11.73 7.87 8.61
N GLY A 92 -12.84 7.27 8.17
CA GLY A 92 -13.01 6.73 6.82
C GLY A 92 -12.86 7.80 5.72
N ILE A 93 -13.38 9.01 5.93
CA ILE A 93 -13.19 10.15 5.03
C ILE A 93 -11.72 10.58 4.99
N ILE A 94 -11.05 10.69 6.15
CA ILE A 94 -9.62 11.03 6.20
C ILE A 94 -8.79 9.97 5.46
N PHE A 95 -9.07 8.68 5.64
CA PHE A 95 -8.41 7.60 4.90
C PHE A 95 -8.65 7.67 3.39
N SER A 96 -9.87 8.03 2.99
CA SER A 96 -10.26 8.11 1.58
C SER A 96 -9.71 9.36 0.87
N SER A 97 -9.50 10.45 1.61
CA SER A 97 -9.11 11.77 1.08
C SER A 97 -7.84 11.76 0.22
N ILE A 98 -6.86 10.91 0.54
CA ILE A 98 -5.64 10.74 -0.26
C ILE A 98 -5.93 10.13 -1.63
N ASN A 99 -6.89 9.19 -1.71
CA ASN A 99 -7.28 8.56 -2.97
C ASN A 99 -8.01 9.54 -3.89
N TYR A 100 -8.80 10.47 -3.33
CA TYR A 100 -9.44 11.54 -4.11
C TYR A 100 -8.39 12.41 -4.83
N GLY A 101 -7.30 12.75 -4.15
CA GLY A 101 -6.19 13.51 -4.75
C GLY A 101 -5.46 12.73 -5.86
N ILE A 102 -5.26 11.43 -5.67
CA ILE A 102 -4.63 10.56 -6.68
C ILE A 102 -5.49 10.51 -7.96
N ILE A 103 -6.80 10.32 -7.82
CA ILE A 103 -7.73 10.26 -8.98
C ILE A 103 -7.67 11.55 -9.79
N LEU A 104 -7.65 12.70 -9.11
CA LEU A 104 -7.60 14.01 -9.76
C LEU A 104 -6.34 14.20 -10.62
N THR A 105 -5.21 13.63 -10.19
CA THR A 105 -3.91 13.84 -10.85
C THR A 105 -3.52 12.77 -11.86
N LEU A 106 -4.17 11.60 -11.84
CA LEU A 106 -3.81 10.47 -12.69
C LEU A 106 -3.93 10.76 -14.20
N ILE A 107 -4.94 11.56 -14.59
CA ILE A 107 -5.18 11.94 -15.98
C ILE A 107 -4.19 13.04 -16.44
N PRO A 108 -4.04 14.18 -15.74
CA PRO A 108 -3.16 15.26 -16.19
C PRO A 108 -1.67 14.94 -16.04
N SER A 109 -1.28 13.97 -15.20
CA SER A 109 0.13 13.70 -14.91
C SER A 109 0.96 13.32 -16.15
N GLY A 110 0.38 12.63 -17.13
CA GLY A 110 1.06 12.29 -18.37
C GLY A 110 1.41 13.51 -19.22
N TYR A 111 0.53 14.51 -19.25
CA TYR A 111 0.77 15.79 -19.94
C TYR A 111 1.81 16.63 -19.18
N LEU A 112 1.67 16.72 -17.86
CA LEU A 112 2.61 17.41 -16.96
C LEU A 112 4.03 16.82 -17.08
N ALA A 113 4.16 15.49 -17.18
CA ALA A 113 5.45 14.82 -17.36
C ALA A 113 6.15 15.22 -18.68
N GLY A 114 5.37 15.51 -19.72
CA GLY A 114 5.89 15.95 -21.02
C GLY A 114 6.41 17.39 -21.00
N ILE A 115 5.83 18.27 -20.18
CA ILE A 115 6.22 19.69 -20.07
C ILE A 115 7.35 19.87 -19.07
N PHE A 116 7.18 19.38 -17.85
CA PHE A 116 8.08 19.65 -16.73
C PHE A 116 9.26 18.67 -16.62
N GLY A 117 9.23 17.57 -17.39
CA GLY A 117 10.16 16.47 -17.26
C GLY A 117 9.81 15.55 -16.07
N ALA A 118 10.15 14.28 -16.20
CA ALA A 118 9.73 13.27 -15.25
C ALA A 118 10.54 13.33 -13.94
N LYS A 119 11.81 13.76 -13.99
CA LYS A 119 12.68 14.01 -12.84
C LYS A 119 12.06 15.04 -11.91
N HIS A 120 11.71 16.21 -12.45
CA HIS A 120 11.16 17.31 -11.65
C HIS A 120 9.78 16.97 -11.12
N MET A 121 8.94 16.33 -11.94
CA MET A 121 7.60 15.93 -11.52
C MET A 121 7.64 14.92 -10.35
N LEU A 122 8.52 13.90 -10.42
CA LEU A 122 8.65 12.93 -9.33
C LEU A 122 9.29 13.55 -8.09
N GLY A 123 10.39 14.30 -8.26
CA GLY A 123 11.10 14.93 -7.16
C GLY A 123 10.23 15.94 -6.40
N ALA A 124 9.49 16.78 -7.12
CA ALA A 124 8.54 17.72 -6.53
C ALA A 124 7.38 16.99 -5.83
N GLY A 125 6.83 15.94 -6.44
CA GLY A 125 5.79 15.12 -5.83
C GLY A 125 6.25 14.47 -4.51
N LEU A 126 7.47 13.93 -4.49
CA LEU A 126 8.08 13.38 -3.28
C LEU A 126 8.31 14.45 -2.21
N LEU A 127 8.81 15.64 -2.59
CA LEU A 127 9.05 16.75 -1.67
C LEU A 127 7.75 17.25 -1.04
N ILE A 128 6.75 17.55 -1.88
CA ILE A 128 5.45 18.06 -1.45
C ILE A 128 4.77 17.04 -0.53
N SER A 129 4.76 15.75 -0.90
CA SER A 129 4.23 14.68 -0.03
C SER A 129 4.92 14.63 1.33
N SER A 130 6.25 14.77 1.34
CA SER A 130 7.05 14.70 2.55
C SER A 130 6.84 15.90 3.47
N LEU A 131 6.81 17.12 2.91
CA LEU A 131 6.52 18.34 3.67
C LEU A 131 5.10 18.30 4.25
N LEU A 132 4.11 17.88 3.47
CA LEU A 132 2.73 17.73 3.94
C LEU A 132 2.60 16.68 5.04
N THR A 133 3.40 15.60 4.98
CA THR A 133 3.49 14.62 6.07
C THR A 133 4.02 15.29 7.34
N LEU A 134 5.08 16.10 7.27
CA LEU A 134 5.61 16.84 8.43
C LEU A 134 4.58 17.82 9.02
N PHE A 135 3.74 18.43 8.21
CA PHE A 135 2.69 19.34 8.68
C PHE A 135 1.42 18.64 9.17
N THR A 136 1.28 17.32 8.97
CA THR A 136 0.08 16.57 9.36
C THR A 136 -0.24 16.67 10.86
N PRO A 137 0.73 16.51 11.79
CA PRO A 137 0.44 16.67 13.22
C PRO A 137 -0.01 18.09 13.59
N LEU A 138 0.62 19.10 12.99
CA LEU A 138 0.24 20.50 13.20
C LEU A 138 -1.19 20.75 12.70
N ALA A 139 -1.54 20.21 11.54
CA ALA A 139 -2.88 20.33 10.98
C ALA A 139 -3.96 19.66 11.81
N ALA A 140 -3.65 18.51 12.43
CA ALA A 140 -4.59 17.84 13.32
C ALA A 140 -5.01 18.76 14.48
N ASN A 141 -4.09 19.57 15.03
CA ASN A 141 -4.40 20.51 16.11
C ASN A 141 -5.34 21.64 15.68
N PHE A 142 -5.33 22.03 14.39
CA PHE A 142 -6.21 23.08 13.85
C PHE A 142 -7.57 22.54 13.37
N GLY A 143 -7.70 21.22 13.20
CA GLY A 143 -8.98 20.58 12.92
C GLY A 143 -8.96 19.61 11.73
N VAL A 144 -10.00 18.79 11.67
CA VAL A 144 -10.10 17.66 10.73
C VAL A 144 -10.14 18.08 9.26
N ILE A 145 -10.74 19.24 8.95
CA ILE A 145 -10.84 19.76 7.57
C ILE A 145 -9.45 20.01 7.01
N LEU A 146 -8.53 20.54 7.82
CA LEU A 146 -7.16 20.80 7.39
C LEU A 146 -6.39 19.50 7.17
N VAL A 147 -6.61 18.48 8.00
CA VAL A 147 -6.05 17.14 7.78
C VAL A 147 -6.53 16.56 6.46
N ILE A 148 -7.84 16.64 6.16
CA ILE A 148 -8.40 16.18 4.88
C ILE A 148 -7.76 16.94 3.71
N ALA A 149 -7.64 18.26 3.80
CA ALA A 149 -7.03 19.08 2.76
C ALA A 149 -5.55 18.69 2.51
N ILE A 150 -4.75 18.58 3.57
CA ILE A 150 -3.35 18.14 3.48
C ILE A 150 -3.26 16.75 2.84
N ARG A 151 -4.11 15.81 3.25
CA ARG A 151 -4.12 14.44 2.73
C ARG A 151 -4.53 14.37 1.26
N THR A 152 -5.48 15.20 0.83
CA THR A 152 -5.84 15.31 -0.58
C THR A 152 -4.69 15.89 -1.42
N VAL A 153 -4.03 16.96 -0.98
CA VAL A 153 -2.88 17.53 -1.71
C VAL A 153 -1.69 16.55 -1.71
N GLN A 154 -1.48 15.82 -0.62
CA GLN A 154 -0.49 14.74 -0.54
C GLN A 154 -0.79 13.65 -1.58
N GLY A 155 -2.06 13.27 -1.74
CA GLY A 155 -2.51 12.32 -2.76
C GLY A 155 -2.24 12.80 -4.18
N MET A 156 -2.48 14.09 -4.46
CA MET A 156 -2.15 14.71 -5.75
C MET A 156 -0.64 14.59 -6.05
N ALA A 157 0.19 14.94 -5.08
CA ALA A 157 1.65 14.87 -5.21
C ALA A 157 2.15 13.44 -5.44
N GLN A 158 1.61 12.48 -4.69
CA GLN A 158 1.96 11.06 -4.83
C GLN A 158 1.47 10.45 -6.16
N GLY A 159 0.28 10.81 -6.63
CA GLY A 159 -0.25 10.36 -7.93
C GLY A 159 0.62 10.81 -9.10
N MET A 160 1.06 12.07 -9.08
CA MET A 160 2.02 12.60 -10.05
C MET A 160 3.37 11.87 -9.98
N ALA A 161 3.90 11.66 -8.78
CA ALA A 161 5.17 10.95 -8.60
C ALA A 161 5.11 9.51 -9.15
N TRP A 162 4.04 8.75 -8.86
CA TRP A 162 3.88 7.38 -9.30
C TRP A 162 3.80 7.24 -10.81
N THR A 163 2.98 8.08 -11.44
CA THR A 163 2.80 8.06 -12.89
C THR A 163 4.06 8.55 -13.63
N GLY A 164 4.81 9.49 -13.05
CA GLY A 164 6.10 9.94 -13.58
C GLY A 164 7.14 8.84 -13.71
N GLN A 165 7.11 7.83 -12.85
CA GLN A 165 8.04 6.68 -12.90
C GLN A 165 8.00 5.97 -14.24
N PHE A 166 6.80 5.77 -14.80
CA PHE A 166 6.65 5.07 -16.07
C PHE A 166 7.29 5.82 -17.24
N THR A 167 7.32 7.15 -17.18
CA THR A 167 7.98 8.02 -18.17
C THR A 167 9.50 7.90 -18.08
N ILE A 168 10.06 7.81 -16.86
CA ILE A 168 11.50 7.54 -16.66
C ILE A 168 11.84 6.16 -17.22
N TRP A 169 11.05 5.14 -16.87
CA TRP A 169 11.28 3.78 -17.36
C TRP A 169 11.15 3.65 -18.89
N ALA A 170 10.35 4.50 -19.54
CA ALA A 170 10.25 4.51 -20.99
C ALA A 170 11.56 4.95 -21.67
N LYS A 171 12.39 5.76 -21.00
CA LYS A 171 13.67 6.26 -21.52
C LYS A 171 14.87 5.44 -21.02
N TRP A 172 14.82 4.93 -19.80
CA TRP A 172 15.97 4.32 -19.13
C TRP A 172 16.01 2.79 -19.17
N ALA A 173 14.86 2.12 -19.33
CA ALA A 173 14.80 0.66 -19.29
C ALA A 173 14.68 0.03 -20.69
N PRO A 174 15.65 -0.81 -21.11
CA PRO A 174 15.50 -1.65 -22.28
C PRO A 174 14.28 -2.58 -22.15
N PRO A 175 13.54 -2.88 -23.23
CA PRO A 175 12.28 -3.64 -23.16
C PRO A 175 12.39 -4.99 -22.44
N LEU A 176 13.50 -5.71 -22.65
CA LEU A 176 13.73 -7.04 -22.06
C LEU A 176 14.01 -6.98 -20.55
N GLU A 177 14.62 -5.90 -20.08
CA GLU A 177 15.01 -5.73 -18.67
C GLU A 177 14.01 -4.87 -17.88
N ARG A 178 13.07 -4.21 -18.57
CA ARG A 178 12.13 -3.25 -17.98
C ARG A 178 11.32 -3.86 -16.85
N SER A 179 10.80 -5.08 -17.04
CA SER A 179 10.03 -5.78 -15.99
C SER A 179 10.85 -5.92 -14.71
N LYS A 180 12.11 -6.39 -14.83
CA LYS A 180 13.02 -6.58 -13.70
C LYS A 180 13.31 -5.27 -12.97
N LEU A 181 13.60 -4.20 -13.71
CA LEU A 181 13.88 -2.87 -13.13
C LEU A 181 12.65 -2.30 -12.42
N THR A 182 11.46 -2.42 -13.02
CA THR A 182 10.21 -1.98 -12.39
C THR A 182 9.85 -2.80 -11.17
N SER A 183 10.16 -4.11 -11.14
CA SER A 183 9.94 -4.97 -9.97
C SER A 183 10.87 -4.61 -8.82
N ILE A 184 12.15 -4.30 -9.08
CA ILE A 184 13.10 -3.83 -8.06
C ILE A 184 12.63 -2.49 -7.47
N ALA A 185 12.20 -1.56 -8.32
CA ALA A 185 11.64 -0.29 -7.85
C ALA A 185 10.32 -0.47 -7.07
N GLY A 186 9.46 -1.38 -7.52
CA GLY A 186 8.17 -1.66 -6.90
C GLY A 186 8.26 -2.39 -5.56
N SER A 187 9.31 -3.18 -5.33
CA SER A 187 9.48 -3.89 -4.05
C SER A 187 9.63 -2.95 -2.84
N GLY A 188 9.98 -1.68 -3.07
CA GLY A 188 10.03 -0.65 -2.03
C GLY A 188 8.68 -0.40 -1.37
N VAL A 189 7.59 -0.63 -2.10
CA VAL A 189 6.21 -0.47 -1.60
C VAL A 189 5.89 -1.54 -0.54
N ALA A 190 6.23 -2.80 -0.83
CA ALA A 190 6.05 -3.90 0.10
C ALA A 190 6.96 -3.74 1.32
N PHE A 191 8.24 -3.42 1.10
CA PHE A 191 9.21 -3.20 2.17
C PHE A 191 8.82 -2.03 3.08
N GLY A 192 8.36 -0.92 2.50
CA GLY A 192 7.91 0.25 3.27
C GLY A 192 6.67 -0.05 4.10
N SER A 193 5.69 -0.75 3.55
CA SER A 193 4.48 -1.18 4.28
C SER A 193 4.83 -2.08 5.46
N PHE A 194 5.78 -2.99 5.28
CA PHE A 194 6.27 -3.84 6.36
C PHE A 194 6.93 -3.03 7.49
N ILE A 195 7.89 -2.15 7.14
CA ILE A 195 8.64 -1.36 8.13
C ILE A 195 7.73 -0.41 8.91
N ILE A 196 6.81 0.30 8.24
CA ILE A 196 5.90 1.21 8.94
C ILE A 196 4.94 0.45 9.87
N LEU A 197 4.40 -0.70 9.47
CA LEU A 197 3.52 -1.50 10.33
C LEU A 197 4.27 -2.04 11.54
N CYS A 198 5.48 -2.57 11.34
CA CYS A 198 6.30 -3.12 12.41
C CYS A 198 6.79 -2.06 13.41
N VAL A 199 7.31 -0.93 12.91
CA VAL A 199 7.96 0.10 13.75
C VAL A 199 7.00 1.21 14.16
N GLY A 200 5.94 1.46 13.40
CA GLY A 200 5.01 2.57 13.64
C GLY A 200 4.31 2.49 14.99
N GLY A 201 3.85 1.30 15.39
CA GLY A 201 3.22 1.11 16.70
C GLY A 201 4.19 1.36 17.87
N LEU A 202 5.46 0.98 17.70
CA LEU A 202 6.53 1.24 18.67
C LEU A 202 6.83 2.73 18.80
N ILE A 203 6.91 3.45 17.68
CA ILE A 203 7.13 4.90 17.66
C ILE A 203 5.97 5.62 18.37
N CYS A 204 4.73 5.27 18.03
CA CYS A 204 3.54 5.88 18.64
C CYS A 204 3.52 5.67 20.16
N GLN A 205 3.93 4.49 20.66
CA GLN A 205 3.95 4.20 22.09
C GLN A 205 5.11 4.89 22.83
N ALA A 206 6.30 4.96 22.22
CA ALA A 206 7.51 5.44 22.90
C ALA A 206 7.70 6.96 22.81
N LEU A 207 7.34 7.56 21.68
CA LEU A 207 7.59 8.97 21.36
C LEU A 207 6.29 9.76 21.15
N GLY A 208 5.14 9.10 21.07
CA GLY A 208 3.87 9.70 20.69
C GLY A 208 3.61 9.65 19.19
N TRP A 209 2.33 9.72 18.83
CA TRP A 209 1.89 9.64 17.42
C TRP A 209 2.46 10.72 16.50
N PRO A 210 2.76 11.98 16.90
CA PRO A 210 3.29 12.98 15.98
C PRO A 210 4.65 12.59 15.37
N PHE A 211 5.46 11.83 16.11
CA PHE A 211 6.81 11.46 15.69
C PHE A 211 6.84 10.50 14.50
N ILE A 212 5.78 9.71 14.27
CA ILE A 212 5.70 8.88 13.07
C ILE A 212 5.73 9.75 11.80
N PHE A 213 5.02 10.87 11.82
CA PHE A 213 4.97 11.82 10.71
C PHE A 213 6.29 12.57 10.57
N TYR A 214 6.89 12.99 11.68
CA TYR A 214 8.18 13.68 11.65
C TYR A 214 9.32 12.81 11.11
N ILE A 215 9.42 11.56 11.55
CA ILE A 215 10.47 10.62 11.10
C ILE A 215 10.31 10.29 9.62
N PHE A 216 9.14 9.80 9.19
CA PHE A 216 8.94 9.38 7.79
C PHE A 216 8.82 10.57 6.82
N GLY A 217 8.38 11.74 7.28
CA GLY A 217 8.42 12.98 6.52
C GLY A 217 9.85 13.49 6.29
N SER A 218 10.71 13.45 7.30
CA SER A 218 12.10 13.89 7.18
C SER A 218 12.96 12.92 6.37
N ILE A 219 12.77 11.61 6.52
CA ILE A 219 13.35 10.58 5.61
C ILE A 219 12.99 10.90 4.15
N GLY A 220 11.76 11.30 3.89
CA GLY A 220 11.32 11.67 2.54
C GLY A 220 11.95 12.94 1.99
N CYS A 221 12.18 13.93 2.84
CA CYS A 221 12.92 15.13 2.45
C CYS A 221 14.37 14.79 2.07
N VAL A 222 15.04 13.95 2.86
CA VAL A 222 16.40 13.46 2.53
C VAL A 222 16.40 12.64 1.24
N CYS A 223 15.43 11.75 1.07
CA CYS A 223 15.27 10.97 -0.16
C CYS A 223 15.03 11.87 -1.38
N CYS A 224 14.34 12.99 -1.22
CA CYS A 224 14.13 13.98 -2.27
C CYS A 224 15.43 14.71 -2.65
N LEU A 225 16.27 15.08 -1.69
CA LEU A 225 17.59 15.66 -1.97
C LEU A 225 18.48 14.67 -2.75
N LEU A 226 18.46 13.39 -2.36
CA LEU A 226 19.14 12.33 -3.11
C LEU A 226 18.57 12.16 -4.52
N TRP A 227 17.25 12.27 -4.69
CA TRP A 227 16.60 12.19 -6.00
C TRP A 227 17.09 13.30 -6.95
N PHE A 228 17.10 14.55 -6.50
CA PHE A 228 17.50 15.68 -7.35
C PHE A 228 18.99 15.67 -7.71
N THR A 229 19.84 15.17 -6.82
CA THR A 229 21.30 15.10 -7.03
C THR A 229 21.71 13.95 -7.94
N VAL A 230 21.07 12.77 -7.82
CA VAL A 230 21.55 11.57 -8.51
C VAL A 230 20.84 11.31 -9.83
N ILE A 231 19.57 11.69 -9.98
CA ILE A 231 18.77 11.27 -11.14
C ILE A 231 18.78 12.32 -12.24
N TYR A 232 18.85 11.86 -13.49
CA TYR A 232 18.78 12.68 -14.69
C TYR A 232 17.65 12.18 -15.59
N ASP A 233 16.94 13.10 -16.24
CA ASP A 233 15.79 12.78 -17.09
C ASP A 233 16.16 12.00 -18.36
N ASP A 234 17.38 12.21 -18.85
CA ASP A 234 17.85 11.64 -20.11
C ASP A 234 19.17 10.89 -19.88
N PRO A 235 19.29 9.62 -20.30
CA PRO A 235 20.56 8.88 -20.24
C PRO A 235 21.68 9.56 -21.03
N MET A 236 21.37 10.38 -22.04
CA MET A 236 22.37 11.09 -22.86
C MET A 236 23.06 12.24 -22.13
N HIS A 237 22.40 12.80 -21.11
CA HIS A 237 22.90 13.94 -20.33
C HIS A 237 23.47 13.51 -18.96
N HIS A 238 23.52 12.21 -18.68
CA HIS A 238 24.00 11.71 -17.41
C HIS A 238 25.54 11.71 -17.36
N PRO A 239 26.19 12.40 -16.40
CA PRO A 239 27.64 12.60 -16.41
C PRO A 239 28.44 11.30 -16.17
N CYS A 240 27.90 10.37 -15.37
CA CYS A 240 28.61 9.13 -15.00
C CYS A 240 28.18 7.88 -15.80
N ILE A 241 27.46 8.04 -16.93
CA ILE A 241 27.03 6.87 -17.71
C ILE A 241 28.18 6.30 -18.53
N SER A 242 28.36 4.98 -18.50
CA SER A 242 29.33 4.30 -19.38
C SER A 242 28.89 4.40 -20.84
N VAL A 243 29.82 4.67 -21.76
CA VAL A 243 29.57 4.68 -23.21
C VAL A 243 28.90 3.38 -23.68
N ARG A 244 29.35 2.23 -23.15
CA ARG A 244 28.77 0.91 -23.46
C ARG A 244 27.31 0.78 -23.03
N GLU A 245 26.97 1.34 -21.86
CA GLU A 245 25.61 1.31 -21.33
C GLU A 245 24.68 2.24 -22.11
N ARG A 246 25.17 3.43 -22.45
CA ARG A 246 24.47 4.41 -23.30
C ARG A 246 24.13 3.83 -24.67
N GLU A 247 25.10 3.24 -25.37
CA GLU A 247 24.91 2.62 -26.67
C GLU A 247 23.90 1.46 -26.59
N HIS A 248 23.97 0.64 -25.54
CA HIS A 248 23.03 -0.45 -25.34
C HIS A 248 21.59 0.05 -25.17
N ILE A 249 21.36 1.12 -24.40
CA ILE A 249 20.02 1.70 -24.22
C ILE A 249 19.50 2.24 -25.55
N VAL A 250 20.30 3.07 -26.24
CA VAL A 250 19.90 3.70 -27.51
C VAL A 250 19.60 2.65 -28.57
N PHE A 251 20.47 1.66 -28.74
CA PHE A 251 20.27 0.57 -29.68
C PHE A 251 19.01 -0.25 -29.35
N SER A 252 18.82 -0.62 -28.08
CA SER A 252 17.64 -1.41 -27.66
C SER A 252 16.33 -0.65 -27.81
N LEU A 253 16.34 0.68 -27.68
CA LEU A 253 15.17 1.53 -27.90
C LEU A 253 14.92 1.79 -29.39
N ALA A 254 15.98 1.94 -30.20
CA ALA A 254 15.89 2.16 -31.64
C ALA A 254 15.44 0.91 -32.42
N GLN A 255 15.68 -0.29 -31.89
CA GLN A 255 15.16 -1.54 -32.45
C GLN A 255 13.64 -1.69 -32.37
N LYS A 256 12.93 -0.79 -31.65
CA LYS A 256 11.48 -0.68 -31.84
C LYS A 256 11.22 -0.09 -33.22
N PRO A 257 10.49 -0.77 -34.12
CA PRO A 257 9.98 -0.10 -35.31
C PRO A 257 9.17 1.09 -34.83
N GLY A 258 9.60 2.30 -35.20
CA GLY A 258 8.86 3.52 -34.93
C GLY A 258 7.52 3.36 -35.60
N SER A 259 6.49 2.92 -34.85
CA SER A 259 5.17 2.89 -35.43
C SER A 259 4.82 4.35 -35.74
N PRO A 260 4.30 4.64 -36.94
CA PRO A 260 3.78 5.98 -37.22
C PRO A 260 2.79 6.31 -36.10
N ARG A 261 2.73 7.60 -35.73
CA ARG A 261 1.90 8.20 -34.68
C ARG A 261 0.40 7.91 -34.93
N ARG A 262 0.02 6.64 -34.88
CA ARG A 262 -1.31 6.13 -35.15
C ARG A 262 -2.06 6.34 -33.86
N SER A 263 -3.17 7.06 -33.94
CA SER A 263 -4.07 7.25 -32.80
C SER A 263 -4.31 5.90 -32.14
N VAL A 264 -3.97 5.77 -30.86
CA VAL A 264 -4.24 4.56 -30.08
C VAL A 264 -5.74 4.25 -30.25
N PRO A 265 -6.14 3.06 -30.70
CA PRO A 265 -7.54 2.77 -31.01
C PRO A 265 -8.33 2.54 -29.72
N ILE A 266 -8.50 3.60 -28.92
CA ILE A 266 -9.13 3.58 -27.60
C ILE A 266 -10.51 2.93 -27.66
N LYS A 267 -11.31 3.28 -28.68
CA LYS A 267 -12.66 2.71 -28.88
C LYS A 267 -12.64 1.20 -29.13
N ALA A 268 -11.62 0.68 -29.82
CA ALA A 268 -11.48 -0.76 -30.05
C ALA A 268 -10.98 -1.48 -28.78
N MET A 269 -10.07 -0.84 -28.03
CA MET A 269 -9.56 -1.38 -26.77
C MET A 269 -10.67 -1.47 -25.71
N VAL A 270 -11.48 -0.42 -25.54
CA VAL A 270 -12.59 -0.40 -24.58
C VAL A 270 -13.70 -1.42 -24.91
N ARG A 271 -13.83 -1.84 -26.18
CA ARG A 271 -14.77 -2.90 -26.58
C ARG A 271 -14.23 -4.32 -26.38
N CYS A 272 -12.95 -4.47 -26.00
CA CYS A 272 -12.30 -5.76 -25.86
C CYS A 272 -12.62 -6.39 -24.50
N LEU A 273 -13.30 -7.55 -24.49
CA LEU A 273 -13.66 -8.27 -23.26
C LEU A 273 -12.44 -8.64 -22.37
N PRO A 274 -11.29 -9.09 -22.93
CA PRO A 274 -10.06 -9.29 -22.15
C PRO A 274 -9.57 -8.07 -21.36
N LEU A 275 -9.79 -6.85 -21.87
CA LEU A 275 -9.38 -5.63 -21.18
C LEU A 275 -10.19 -5.46 -19.87
N TRP A 276 -11.51 -5.68 -19.94
CA TRP A 276 -12.39 -5.62 -18.77
C TRP A 276 -12.08 -6.71 -17.76
N ALA A 277 -11.74 -7.93 -18.20
CA ALA A 277 -11.31 -8.99 -17.29
C ALA A 277 -10.03 -8.61 -16.52
N ILE A 278 -9.04 -8.04 -17.20
CA ILE A 278 -7.80 -7.55 -16.57
C ILE A 278 -8.10 -6.38 -15.63
N PHE A 279 -8.95 -5.44 -16.05
CA PHE A 279 -9.34 -4.29 -15.25
C PHE A 279 -10.03 -4.71 -13.95
N MET A 280 -11.03 -5.60 -14.03
CA MET A 280 -11.75 -6.12 -12.86
C MET A 280 -10.81 -6.88 -11.92
N GLY A 281 -9.91 -7.70 -12.45
CA GLY A 281 -8.91 -8.40 -11.64
C GLY A 281 -7.97 -7.44 -10.91
N PHE A 282 -7.46 -6.43 -11.61
CA PHE A 282 -6.58 -5.43 -11.01
C PHE A 282 -7.30 -4.56 -9.97
N PHE A 283 -8.55 -4.16 -10.27
CA PHE A 283 -9.40 -3.40 -9.35
C PHE A 283 -9.65 -4.18 -8.06
N SER A 284 -10.08 -5.44 -8.16
CA SER A 284 -10.34 -6.30 -7.00
C SER A 284 -9.09 -6.47 -6.14
N HIS A 285 -7.95 -6.80 -6.76
CA HIS A 285 -6.68 -6.95 -6.05
C HIS A 285 -6.25 -5.65 -5.35
N PHE A 286 -6.28 -4.52 -6.07
CA PHE A 286 -5.89 -3.24 -5.51
C PHE A 286 -6.82 -2.78 -4.37
N TRP A 287 -8.13 -3.01 -4.52
CA TRP A 287 -9.12 -2.74 -3.48
C TRP A 287 -8.82 -3.54 -2.21
N LEU A 288 -8.67 -4.87 -2.35
CA LEU A 288 -8.40 -5.76 -1.22
C LEU A 288 -7.12 -5.37 -0.48
N CYS A 289 -6.01 -5.19 -1.22
CA CYS A 289 -4.74 -4.77 -0.62
C CYS A 289 -4.86 -3.42 0.09
N THR A 290 -5.58 -2.45 -0.49
CA THR A 290 -5.75 -1.13 0.12
C THR A 290 -6.58 -1.20 1.40
N ILE A 291 -7.68 -1.95 1.41
CA ILE A 291 -8.52 -2.11 2.61
C ILE A 291 -7.74 -2.79 3.73
N ILE A 292 -7.04 -3.88 3.44
CA ILE A 292 -6.23 -4.59 4.44
C ILE A 292 -5.15 -3.64 4.99
N ILE A 293 -4.36 -2.97 4.15
CA ILE A 293 -3.33 -2.03 4.64
C ILE A 293 -3.92 -0.91 5.50
N THR A 294 -5.09 -0.38 5.11
CA THR A 294 -5.64 0.82 5.72
C THR A 294 -6.32 0.53 7.05
N TYR A 295 -7.10 -0.54 7.14
CA TYR A 295 -7.98 -0.82 8.27
C TYR A 295 -7.51 -1.97 9.17
N LEU A 296 -6.57 -2.82 8.73
CA LEU A 296 -6.09 -3.95 9.54
C LEU A 296 -5.54 -3.50 10.91
N PRO A 297 -4.73 -2.44 11.02
CA PRO A 297 -4.25 -1.99 12.33
C PRO A 297 -5.39 -1.55 13.25
N THR A 298 -6.35 -0.78 12.71
CA THR A 298 -7.52 -0.33 13.44
C THR A 298 -8.37 -1.52 13.90
N TYR A 299 -8.62 -2.49 13.04
CA TYR A 299 -9.41 -3.69 13.35
C TYR A 299 -8.78 -4.52 14.49
N ILE A 300 -7.46 -4.77 14.43
CA ILE A 300 -6.75 -5.52 15.47
C ILE A 300 -6.80 -4.77 16.81
N SER A 301 -6.72 -3.44 16.79
CA SER A 301 -6.78 -2.67 18.02
C SER A 301 -8.20 -2.54 18.58
N SER A 302 -9.20 -2.27 17.73
CA SER A 302 -10.57 -1.97 18.17
C SER A 302 -11.39 -3.23 18.49
N VAL A 303 -11.20 -4.32 17.74
CA VAL A 303 -11.99 -5.55 17.88
C VAL A 303 -11.26 -6.60 18.71
N LEU A 304 -9.95 -6.80 18.49
CA LEU A 304 -9.17 -7.77 19.27
C LEU A 304 -8.61 -7.17 20.57
N HIS A 305 -8.86 -5.88 20.83
CA HIS A 305 -8.41 -5.15 22.03
C HIS A 305 -6.90 -5.27 22.30
N VAL A 306 -6.11 -5.35 21.23
CA VAL A 306 -4.64 -5.46 21.29
C VAL A 306 -4.01 -4.07 21.39
N ASN A 307 -2.94 -3.97 22.19
CA ASN A 307 -2.15 -2.75 22.35
C ASN A 307 -1.60 -2.25 20.99
N ILE A 308 -1.49 -0.94 20.81
CA ILE A 308 -1.04 -0.30 19.55
C ILE A 308 0.28 -0.89 19.00
N ARG A 309 1.24 -1.16 19.89
CA ARG A 309 2.50 -1.82 19.53
C ARG A 309 2.26 -3.19 18.89
N ASP A 310 1.52 -4.03 19.59
CA ASP A 310 1.27 -5.41 19.18
C ASP A 310 0.35 -5.42 17.95
N SER A 311 -0.59 -4.49 17.85
CA SER A 311 -1.44 -4.27 16.67
C SER A 311 -0.61 -3.93 15.43
N GLY A 312 0.41 -3.08 15.55
CA GLY A 312 1.35 -2.79 14.46
C GLY A 312 2.14 -4.02 14.02
N VAL A 313 2.76 -4.72 14.98
CA VAL A 313 3.57 -5.93 14.70
C VAL A 313 2.69 -7.04 14.10
N LEU A 314 1.51 -7.29 14.66
CA LEU A 314 0.57 -8.31 14.19
C LEU A 314 0.04 -7.95 12.79
N SER A 315 -0.22 -6.67 12.53
CA SER A 315 -0.61 -6.18 11.19
C SER A 315 0.48 -6.40 10.14
N SER A 316 1.75 -6.47 10.54
CA SER A 316 2.86 -6.67 9.61
C SER A 316 2.98 -8.12 9.11
N LEU A 317 2.49 -9.10 9.88
CA LEU A 317 2.63 -10.53 9.58
C LEU A 317 1.99 -10.96 8.25
N PRO A 318 0.72 -10.57 7.93
CA PRO A 318 0.12 -10.92 6.65
C PRO A 318 0.90 -10.39 5.45
N PHE A 319 1.55 -9.23 5.57
CA PHE A 319 2.34 -8.65 4.49
C PHE A 319 3.66 -9.38 4.26
N ILE A 320 4.33 -9.84 5.33
CA ILE A 320 5.52 -10.69 5.21
C ILE A 320 5.14 -12.03 4.59
N ALA A 321 4.05 -12.65 5.07
CA ALA A 321 3.56 -13.91 4.55
C ALA A 321 3.21 -13.78 3.06
N ALA A 322 2.44 -12.77 2.68
CA ALA A 322 2.09 -12.49 1.29
C ALA A 322 3.33 -12.23 0.41
N SER A 323 4.30 -11.45 0.90
CA SER A 323 5.54 -11.17 0.18
C SER A 323 6.37 -12.44 -0.03
N SER A 324 6.48 -13.27 1.01
CA SER A 324 7.21 -14.54 0.96
C SER A 324 6.53 -15.53 0.00
N CYS A 325 5.21 -15.67 0.07
CA CYS A 325 4.43 -16.49 -0.85
C CYS A 325 4.55 -16.00 -2.30
N THR A 326 4.60 -14.68 -2.52
CA THR A 326 4.77 -14.11 -3.87
C THR A 326 6.15 -14.44 -4.44
N ILE A 327 7.21 -14.33 -3.63
CA ILE A 327 8.57 -14.66 -4.07
C ILE A 327 8.68 -16.16 -4.35
N LEU A 328 8.22 -17.02 -3.44
CA LEU A 328 8.27 -18.47 -3.60
C LEU A 328 7.41 -18.93 -4.78
N GLY A 329 6.21 -18.37 -4.94
CA GLY A 329 5.31 -18.63 -6.06
C GLY A 329 5.92 -18.22 -7.40
N GLY A 330 6.61 -17.07 -7.44
CA GLY A 330 7.36 -16.62 -8.62
C GLY A 330 8.51 -17.56 -8.98
N GLN A 331 9.34 -17.93 -8.01
CA GLN A 331 10.44 -18.90 -8.22
C GLN A 331 9.91 -20.26 -8.67
N LEU A 332 8.81 -20.73 -8.09
CA LEU A 332 8.16 -21.98 -8.47
C LEU A 332 7.59 -21.90 -9.89
N ALA A 333 6.95 -20.79 -10.26
CA ALA A 333 6.44 -20.56 -11.61
C ALA A 333 7.58 -20.57 -12.64
N ASP A 334 8.68 -19.87 -12.35
CA ASP A 334 9.85 -19.83 -13.21
C ASP A 334 10.55 -21.19 -13.31
N PHE A 335 10.60 -21.96 -12.22
CA PHE A 335 11.11 -23.33 -12.22
C PHE A 335 10.25 -24.27 -13.10
N LEU A 336 8.92 -24.22 -12.95
CA LEU A 336 7.98 -25.04 -13.72
C LEU A 336 8.03 -24.70 -15.22
N LEU A 337 8.18 -23.41 -15.54
CA LEU A 337 8.30 -22.92 -16.92
C LEU A 337 9.67 -23.26 -17.54
N SER A 338 10.76 -23.02 -16.82
CA SER A 338 12.14 -23.26 -17.32
C SER A 338 12.44 -24.74 -17.56
N ARG A 339 11.79 -25.63 -16.82
CA ARG A 339 11.85 -27.09 -17.02
C ARG A 339 10.86 -27.61 -18.05
N ASN A 340 10.06 -26.75 -18.71
CA ASN A 340 8.97 -27.13 -19.63
C ASN A 340 7.98 -28.17 -19.04
N LEU A 341 7.86 -28.24 -17.71
CA LEU A 341 7.01 -29.23 -17.05
C LEU A 341 5.52 -28.93 -17.26
N LEU A 342 5.18 -27.64 -17.38
CA LEU A 342 3.80 -27.18 -17.57
C LEU A 342 3.74 -26.01 -18.55
N ARG A 343 2.69 -25.97 -19.38
CA ARG A 343 2.40 -24.84 -20.27
C ARG A 343 2.01 -23.62 -19.43
N LEU A 344 2.39 -22.41 -19.86
CA LEU A 344 2.09 -21.14 -19.18
C LEU A 344 0.61 -20.97 -18.80
N SER A 345 -0.31 -21.45 -19.65
CA SER A 345 -1.75 -21.46 -19.38
C SER A 345 -2.15 -22.34 -18.20
N THR A 346 -1.49 -23.48 -18.02
CA THR A 346 -1.77 -24.44 -16.94
C THR A 346 -1.24 -23.91 -15.62
N VAL A 347 -0.05 -23.32 -15.62
CA VAL A 347 0.53 -22.66 -14.45
C VAL A 347 -0.39 -21.54 -13.94
N ARG A 348 -0.86 -20.66 -14.84
CA ARG A 348 -1.80 -19.58 -14.46
C ARG A 348 -3.12 -20.11 -13.90
N LYS A 349 -3.66 -21.19 -14.48
CA LYS A 349 -4.89 -21.83 -13.99
C LYS A 349 -4.71 -22.43 -12.59
N LEU A 350 -3.58 -23.09 -12.33
CA LEU A 350 -3.26 -23.68 -11.03
C LEU A 350 -3.14 -22.62 -9.93
N PHE A 351 -2.38 -21.55 -10.16
CA PHE A 351 -2.26 -20.46 -9.19
C PHE A 351 -3.61 -19.78 -8.94
N SER A 352 -4.41 -19.56 -9.98
CA SER A 352 -5.75 -18.97 -9.83
C SER A 352 -6.71 -19.91 -9.07
N SER A 353 -6.61 -21.23 -9.25
CA SER A 353 -7.43 -22.19 -8.51
C SER A 353 -7.05 -22.30 -7.03
N LEU A 354 -5.76 -22.18 -6.71
CA LEU A 354 -5.27 -22.17 -5.33
C LEU A 354 -5.77 -20.93 -4.58
N ASP A 355 -5.75 -19.77 -5.23
CA ASP A 355 -6.26 -18.52 -4.68
C ASP A 355 -7.77 -18.60 -4.36
N ILE A 356 -8.54 -19.20 -5.26
CA ILE A 356 -9.98 -19.45 -5.05
C ILE A 356 -10.22 -20.42 -3.89
N GLN A 357 -9.41 -21.48 -3.75
CA GLN A 357 -9.54 -22.45 -2.66
C GLN A 357 -9.24 -21.84 -1.30
N VAL A 358 -8.18 -21.02 -1.18
CA VAL A 358 -7.87 -20.30 0.07
C VAL A 358 -9.02 -19.36 0.45
N SER A 359 -9.60 -18.67 -0.54
CA SER A 359 -10.74 -17.78 -0.33
C SER A 359 -11.99 -18.53 0.14
N LEU A 360 -12.27 -19.71 -0.43
CA LEU A 360 -13.37 -20.59 -0.01
C LEU A 360 -13.18 -21.11 1.42
N TRP A 361 -11.95 -21.51 1.77
CA TRP A 361 -11.64 -22.03 3.09
C TRP A 361 -11.79 -20.95 4.18
N GLY A 362 -11.38 -19.71 3.88
CA GLY A 362 -11.64 -18.55 4.75
C GLY A 362 -13.14 -18.30 4.97
N SER A 363 -13.92 -18.31 3.88
CA SER A 363 -15.38 -18.11 3.96
C SER A 363 -16.09 -19.19 4.78
N GLN A 364 -15.58 -20.42 4.80
CA GLN A 364 -16.17 -21.55 5.51
C GLN A 364 -15.87 -21.50 7.02
N GLY A 365 -14.75 -20.88 7.42
CA GLY A 365 -14.42 -20.59 8.82
C GLY A 365 -15.34 -19.52 9.45
N ASP A 366 -15.73 -18.51 8.69
CA ASP A 366 -16.68 -17.46 9.14
C ASP A 366 -18.12 -17.99 9.27
N LEU A 367 -18.51 -18.95 8.44
CA LEU A 367 -19.80 -19.65 8.55
C LEU A 367 -19.85 -20.55 9.79
N GLY A 368 -18.75 -21.21 10.15
CA GLY A 368 -18.66 -22.04 11.35
C GLY A 368 -18.79 -21.24 12.66
N SER A 369 -18.17 -20.07 12.73
CA SER A 369 -18.26 -19.18 13.91
C SER A 369 -19.61 -18.47 14.02
N SER A 370 -20.26 -18.15 12.90
CA SER A 370 -21.63 -17.61 12.89
C SER A 370 -22.65 -18.64 13.38
N GLN A 371 -22.41 -19.93 13.14
CA GLN A 371 -23.33 -21.01 13.51
C GLN A 371 -23.26 -21.39 15.00
N GLU A 372 -22.12 -21.15 15.68
CA GLU A 372 -22.00 -21.30 17.14
C GLU A 372 -22.73 -20.20 17.93
N SER A 373 -23.01 -19.04 17.33
CA SER A 373 -23.78 -17.95 17.97
C SER A 373 -25.30 -18.17 17.96
N SER A 374 -25.78 -19.21 17.27
CA SER A 374 -27.18 -19.60 17.18
C SER A 374 -27.39 -21.00 17.75
N LEU A 375 -27.23 -21.15 19.08
CA LEU A 375 -27.78 -22.31 19.79
C LEU A 375 -29.32 -22.27 19.72
N PRO A 376 -30.00 -23.35 19.28
CA PRO A 376 -31.46 -23.36 19.21
C PRO A 376 -32.06 -23.36 20.62
N LEU A 377 -33.00 -22.44 20.85
CA LEU A 377 -33.86 -22.43 22.04
C LEU A 377 -34.54 -23.81 22.21
N PRO A 378 -34.72 -24.32 23.44
CA PRO A 378 -35.39 -25.60 23.64
C PRO A 378 -36.85 -25.53 23.18
N LEU A 379 -37.21 -26.45 22.29
CA LEU A 379 -38.60 -26.77 21.93
C LEU A 379 -39.31 -27.37 23.16
N ASP A 380 -39.88 -26.52 24.02
CA ASP A 380 -40.80 -26.98 25.06
C ASP A 380 -41.72 -25.85 25.58
N SER A 381 -42.41 -25.17 24.67
CA SER A 381 -43.59 -24.36 25.05
C SER A 381 -44.37 -23.91 23.82
N LEU A 382 -45.23 -24.76 23.26
CA LEU A 382 -46.35 -24.32 22.42
C LEU A 382 -47.37 -25.47 22.28
N SER A 383 -47.96 -25.89 23.39
CA SER A 383 -49.25 -26.58 23.39
C SER A 383 -50.35 -25.55 23.07
N VAL A 384 -50.56 -25.28 21.78
CA VAL A 384 -51.66 -24.42 21.32
C VAL A 384 -52.96 -25.22 21.35
N ARG A 385 -53.87 -24.77 22.21
CA ARG A 385 -55.28 -25.17 22.27
C ARG A 385 -55.94 -24.93 20.91
N LEU A 386 -56.52 -25.99 20.35
CA LEU A 386 -57.55 -25.91 19.33
C LEU A 386 -58.84 -25.36 19.96
N GLY A 387 -59.37 -24.28 19.38
CA GLY A 387 -60.72 -23.77 19.61
C GLY A 387 -61.34 -23.41 18.26
N PRO A 388 -62.51 -23.95 17.88
CA PRO A 388 -63.10 -23.73 16.57
C PRO A 388 -64.17 -22.62 16.64
N VAL A 389 -64.13 -21.63 15.75
CA VAL A 389 -65.26 -20.72 15.54
C VAL A 389 -65.25 -20.23 14.08
N TYR A 390 -66.27 -20.70 13.35
CA TYR A 390 -66.95 -20.20 12.12
C TYR A 390 -66.17 -19.63 10.94
#